data_AF-A0A6P0U3N9-F1
#
_entry.id   AF-A0A6P0U3N9-F1
#
_cell.length_a   1.000
_cell.length_b   1.000
_cell.length_c   1.000
_cell.angle_alpha   90.00
_cell.angle_beta   90.00
_cell.angle_gamma   90.00
#
_symmetry.space_group_name_H-M   'P 1'
#
loop_
_entity.id
_entity.type
_entity.pdbx_description
1 polymer ?
#
loop_
_entity_poly.entity_id
_entity_poly.type
_entity_poly.pdbx_seq_one_letter_code
_entity_poly.pdbx_strand_id
1 'polypeptide(L)'
;YKKPDGSKSKLIERTVGNKAIAASKTSANFRYSAAVAEFGMLVRKDKSNPDASWKQAIDLARSAKGEDKEGYRSEMIQLMKTAALLADGVTLE
;
A
#
# COMPACT_ATOMS: atom_id res chain seq x y z
N TYR A 1 9.12 -0.16 29.67
CA TYR A 1 10.44 -0.78 29.83
C TYR A 1 10.69 -1.21 31.26
N LYS A 2 10.95 -2.52 31.43
CA LYS A 2 11.32 -3.14 32.70
C LYS A 2 12.83 -3.39 32.64
N LYS A 3 13.58 -2.92 33.64
CA LYS A 3 15.01 -3.27 33.75
C LYS A 3 15.13 -4.74 34.14
N PRO A 4 16.21 -5.44 33.75
CA PRO A 4 16.41 -6.87 34.04
C PRO A 4 16.15 -7.24 35.51
N ASP A 5 16.55 -6.37 36.45
CA ASP A 5 16.50 -6.64 37.90
C ASP A 5 15.36 -5.88 38.62
N GLY A 6 14.49 -5.19 37.87
CA GLY A 6 13.46 -4.32 38.43
C GLY A 6 12.07 -4.97 38.44
N SER A 7 11.43 -5.08 39.60
CA SER A 7 10.08 -5.63 39.75
C SER A 7 8.95 -4.73 39.20
N LYS A 8 9.21 -3.43 39.00
CA LYS A 8 8.24 -2.46 38.45
C LYS A 8 8.57 -2.08 37.00
N SER A 9 7.59 -2.25 36.11
CA SER A 9 7.69 -1.83 34.71
C SER A 9 7.46 -0.31 34.61
N LYS A 10 8.36 0.42 33.95
CA LYS A 10 8.16 1.85 33.66
C LYS A 10 7.46 2.00 32.32
N LEU A 11 6.36 2.73 32.26
CA LEU A 11 5.70 3.02 30.99
C LEU A 11 6.61 3.93 30.14
N ILE A 12 6.78 3.59 28.86
CA ILE A 12 7.42 4.48 27.89
C ILE A 12 6.31 4.96 26.97
N GLU A 13 5.95 6.22 27.09
CA GLU A 13 5.03 6.87 26.17
C GLU A 13 5.83 7.80 25.25
N ARG A 14 5.52 7.73 23.95
CA ARG A 14 6.06 8.61 22.93
C ARG A 14 4.90 9.07 22.07
N THR A 15 4.71 10.37 21.96
CA THR A 15 3.75 10.94 21.03
C THR A 15 4.25 10.71 19.61
N VAL A 16 3.47 9.97 18.82
CA VAL A 16 3.75 9.82 17.39
C VAL A 16 3.24 11.08 16.70
N GLY A 17 4.15 11.89 16.15
CA GLY A 17 3.78 13.09 15.42
C GLY A 17 3.04 12.75 14.13
N ASN A 18 1.88 13.36 13.91
CA ASN A 18 1.11 13.21 12.67
C ASN A 18 1.64 14.16 11.60
N LYS A 19 2.85 13.89 11.09
CA LYS A 19 3.40 14.65 9.96
C LYS A 19 3.05 13.93 8.66
N ALA A 20 2.16 14.53 7.88
CA ALA A 20 1.90 14.07 6.53
C ALA A 20 3.19 14.17 5.70
N ILE A 21 3.61 13.05 5.13
CA ILE A 21 4.71 12.97 4.18
C ILE A 21 4.15 12.59 2.82
N ALA A 22 4.71 13.16 1.76
CA ALA A 22 4.31 12.82 0.40
C ALA A 22 4.50 11.31 0.15
N ALA A 23 3.59 10.68 -0.60
CA ALA A 23 3.65 9.25 -0.90
C ALA A 23 5.00 8.84 -1.51
N SER A 24 5.60 9.68 -2.35
CA SER A 24 6.94 9.46 -2.94
C SER A 24 8.07 9.33 -1.92
N LYS A 25 7.91 9.94 -0.73
CA LYS A 25 8.88 9.88 0.37
C LYS A 25 8.62 8.72 1.34
N THR A 26 7.56 7.95 1.13
CA THR A 26 7.27 6.76 1.95
C THR A 26 8.09 5.56 1.46
N SER A 27 8.24 4.56 2.34
CA SER A 27 8.93 3.33 1.99
C SER A 27 8.25 2.62 0.82
N ALA A 28 9.01 1.86 0.03
CA ALA A 28 8.44 1.05 -1.03
C ALA A 28 7.38 0.08 -0.49
N ASN A 29 7.59 -0.49 0.70
CA ASN A 29 6.62 -1.39 1.33
C ASN A 29 5.31 -0.69 1.66
N PHE A 30 5.36 0.54 2.17
CA PHE A 30 4.15 1.30 2.48
C PHE A 30 3.33 1.59 1.22
N ARG A 31 3.99 2.04 0.15
CA ARG A 31 3.34 2.27 -1.15
C ARG A 31 2.75 0.99 -1.73
N TYR A 32 3.48 -0.11 -1.64
CA TYR A 32 3.00 -1.40 -2.12
C TYR A 32 1.78 -1.88 -1.33
N SER A 33 1.80 -1.81 0.01
CA SER A 33 0.64 -2.20 0.82
C SER A 33 -0.57 -1.30 0.57
N ALA A 34 -0.36 0.00 0.35
CA ALA A 34 -1.42 0.92 -0.01
C ALA A 34 -2.06 0.55 -1.36
N ALA A 35 -1.24 0.22 -2.37
CA ALA A 35 -1.73 -0.24 -3.66
C ALA A 35 -2.56 -1.53 -3.57
N VAL A 36 -2.11 -2.50 -2.76
CA VAL A 36 -2.86 -3.76 -2.54
C VAL A 36 -4.18 -3.51 -1.82
N ALA A 37 -4.20 -2.62 -0.83
CA ALA A 37 -5.44 -2.24 -0.14
C ALA A 37 -6.41 -1.52 -1.08
N GLU A 38 -5.92 -0.59 -1.90
CA GLU A 38 -6.72 0.11 -2.91
C GLU A 38 -7.29 -0.85 -3.96
N PHE A 39 -6.48 -1.78 -4.45
CA PHE A 39 -6.95 -2.88 -5.31
C PHE A 39 -8.08 -3.68 -4.68
N GLY A 40 -7.96 -4.04 -3.40
CA GLY A 40 -9.01 -4.73 -2.67
C GLY A 40 -10.32 -3.94 -2.58
N MET A 41 -10.24 -2.61 -2.40
CA MET A 41 -11.42 -1.74 -2.42
C MET A 41 -12.08 -1.71 -3.80
N LEU A 42 -11.29 -1.59 -4.87
CA LEU A 42 -11.75 -1.56 -6.26
C LEU A 42 -12.47 -2.84 -6.67
N VAL A 43 -11.88 -4.00 -6.36
CA VAL A 43 -12.48 -5.32 -6.66
C VAL A 43 -13.82 -5.48 -5.93
N ARG A 44 -13.94 -4.96 -4.71
CA ARG A 44 -15.16 -5.03 -3.92
C ARG A 44 -16.20 -3.98 -4.30
N LYS A 45 -15.90 -3.10 -5.26
CA LYS A 45 -16.73 -1.95 -5.66
C LYS A 45 -17.15 -1.10 -4.45
N ASP A 46 -16.24 -0.95 -3.49
CA ASP A 46 -16.50 -0.17 -2.27
C ASP A 46 -16.57 1.32 -2.62
N LYS A 47 -17.64 2.00 -2.17
CA LYS A 47 -17.88 3.43 -2.39
C LYS A 47 -17.28 4.32 -1.30
N SER A 48 -16.61 3.74 -0.31
CA SER A 48 -16.04 4.45 0.83
C SER A 48 -14.94 5.45 0.45
N ASN A 49 -14.26 5.23 -0.68
CA ASN A 49 -13.24 6.14 -1.20
C ASN A 49 -13.57 6.57 -2.65
N PRO A 50 -14.00 7.82 -2.88
CA PRO A 50 -14.32 8.32 -4.21
C PRO A 50 -13.09 8.47 -5.11
N ASP A 51 -11.89 8.53 -4.54
CA ASP A 51 -10.64 8.76 -5.27
C ASP A 51 -9.94 7.44 -5.66
N ALA A 52 -10.45 6.29 -5.21
CA ALA A 52 -9.86 5.00 -5.53
C ALA A 52 -9.97 4.71 -7.03
N SER A 53 -8.85 4.45 -7.71
CA SER A 53 -8.85 4.17 -9.14
C SER A 53 -7.86 3.07 -9.51
N TRP A 54 -8.20 2.27 -10.52
CA TRP A 54 -7.32 1.23 -11.05
C TRP A 54 -5.95 1.78 -11.46
N LYS A 55 -5.95 2.95 -12.10
CA LYS A 55 -4.73 3.65 -12.50
C LYS A 55 -3.85 3.99 -11.30
N GLN A 56 -4.43 4.58 -10.25
CA GLN A 56 -3.68 4.96 -9.05
C GLN A 56 -3.07 3.75 -8.35
N ALA A 57 -3.85 2.66 -8.17
CA ALA A 57 -3.34 1.43 -7.56
C ALA A 57 -2.14 0.85 -8.34
N ILE A 58 -2.24 0.82 -9.68
CA ILE A 58 -1.16 0.33 -10.56
C ILE A 58 0.07 1.24 -10.49
N ASP A 59 -0.11 2.56 -10.51
CA ASP A 59 0.99 3.52 -10.46
C ASP A 59 1.72 3.47 -9.11
N LEU A 60 0.99 3.33 -8.01
CA LEU A 60 1.56 3.11 -6.67
C LEU A 60 2.37 1.81 -6.62
N ALA A 61 1.79 0.69 -7.10
CA ALA A 61 2.47 -0.60 -7.12
C ALA A 61 3.73 -0.57 -7.99
N ARG A 62 3.68 0.07 -9.17
CA ARG A 62 4.84 0.26 -10.06
C ARG A 62 5.94 1.07 -9.39
N SER A 63 5.59 2.17 -8.72
CA SER A 63 6.55 3.00 -7.99
C SER A 63 7.24 2.23 -6.85
N ALA A 64 6.60 1.17 -6.38
CA ALA A 64 7.03 0.33 -5.27
C ALA A 64 7.68 -1.00 -5.70
N LYS A 65 7.84 -1.27 -7.01
CA LYS A 65 8.35 -2.55 -7.51
C LYS A 65 9.74 -2.90 -6.96
N GLY A 66 10.68 -1.95 -6.99
CA GLY A 66 12.06 -2.18 -6.53
C GLY A 66 12.78 -3.26 -7.35
N GLU A 67 13.72 -3.97 -6.71
CA GLU A 67 14.52 -5.04 -7.34
C GLU A 67 13.72 -6.30 -7.70
N ASP A 68 12.65 -6.59 -6.95
CA ASP A 68 11.69 -7.69 -7.20
C ASP A 68 12.32 -9.01 -7.69
N LYS A 69 13.30 -9.54 -6.92
CA LYS A 69 14.10 -10.73 -7.31
C LYS A 69 13.27 -11.97 -7.66
N GLU A 70 12.17 -12.16 -6.94
CA GLU A 70 11.25 -13.30 -7.11
C GLU A 70 10.03 -12.95 -8.00
N GLY A 71 9.93 -11.71 -8.50
CA GLY A 71 8.86 -11.29 -9.40
C GLY A 71 7.48 -11.05 -8.77
N TYR A 72 7.30 -11.23 -7.47
CA TYR A 72 5.99 -11.13 -6.82
C TYR A 72 5.29 -9.79 -7.02
N ARG A 73 6.04 -8.68 -6.99
CA ARG A 73 5.44 -7.35 -7.19
C ARG A 73 5.06 -7.12 -8.64
N SER A 74 5.86 -7.63 -9.57
CA SER A 74 5.58 -7.61 -11.00
C SER A 74 4.31 -8.40 -11.33
N GLU A 75 4.16 -9.59 -10.76
CA GLU A 75 2.96 -10.42 -10.91
C GLU A 75 1.72 -9.73 -10.34
N MET A 76 1.83 -9.11 -9.15
CA MET A 76 0.73 -8.36 -8.59
C MET A 76 0.31 -7.17 -9.47
N ILE A 77 1.28 -6.42 -10.02
CA ILE A 77 1.00 -5.33 -10.96
C ILE A 77 0.28 -5.86 -12.20
N GLN A 78 0.69 -7.03 -12.71
CA GLN A 78 0.04 -7.64 -13.86
C GLN A 78 -1.39 -8.07 -13.55
N LEU A 79 -1.63 -8.67 -12.37
CA LEU A 79 -2.96 -9.01 -11.89
C LEU A 79 -3.85 -7.77 -11.77
N MET A 80 -3.34 -6.67 -11.21
CA MET A 80 -4.08 -5.41 -11.09
C MET A 80 -4.51 -4.87 -12.47
N LYS A 81 -3.63 -4.93 -13.47
CA LYS A 81 -3.97 -4.52 -14.85
C LYS A 81 -5.04 -5.41 -15.47
N THR A 82 -4.92 -6.73 -15.32
CA THR A 82 -5.91 -7.68 -15.85
C THR A 82 -7.27 -7.44 -15.22
N ALA A 83 -7.31 -7.24 -13.89
CA ALA A 83 -8.55 -6.92 -13.19
C ALA A 83 -9.16 -5.60 -13.67
N ALA A 84 -8.36 -4.57 -13.88
CA ALA A 84 -8.83 -3.29 -14.42
C ALA A 84 -9.46 -3.44 -15.81
N LEU A 85 -8.82 -4.20 -16.70
CA LEU A 85 -9.36 -4.50 -18.04
C LEU A 85 -10.71 -5.21 -17.97
N LEU A 86 -10.85 -6.17 -17.05
CA LEU A 86 -12.08 -6.93 -16.86
C LEU A 86 -13.18 -6.12 -16.19
N ALA A 87 -12.83 -5.22 -15.27
CA ALA A 87 -13.78 -4.42 -14.52
C ALA A 87 -14.47 -3.37 -15.40
N ASP A 88 -13.73 -2.74 -16.32
CA ASP A 88 -14.23 -1.61 -17.09
C ASP A 88 -14.41 -1.88 -18.59
N GLY A 89 -13.85 -2.95 -19.17
CA GLY A 89 -13.82 -3.07 -20.66
C GLY A 89 -13.11 -1.89 -21.34
N VAL A 90 -12.33 -1.12 -20.58
CA VAL A 90 -11.69 0.14 -20.99
C VAL A 90 -10.28 -0.13 -21.49
N THR A 91 -9.98 0.46 -22.65
CA THR A 91 -8.68 0.44 -23.32
C THR A 91 -7.63 1.18 -22.50
N LEU A 92 -6.55 0.47 -22.16
CA LEU A 92 -5.34 1.06 -21.58
C LEU A 92 -4.45 1.60 -22.71
N GLU A 93 -4.60 2.88 -23.04
CA GLU A 93 -3.60 3.63 -23.83
C GLU A 93 -2.61 4.37 -22.91
#